data_AF-A0A3C0F9V1-F1
#
_entry.id   AF-A0A3C0F9V1-F1
#
_cell.length_a   1.000
_cell.length_b   1.000
_cell.length_c   1.000
_cell.angle_alpha   90.00
_cell.angle_beta   90.00
_cell.angle_gamma   90.00
#
_symmetry.space_group_name_H-M   'P 1'
#
loop_
_entity.id
_entity.type
_entity.pdbx_description
1 polymer ?
#
loop_
_entity_poly.entity_id
_entity_poly.type
_entity_poly.pdbx_seq_one_letter_code
_entity_poly.pdbx_strand_id
1 'polypeptide(L)'
;MNIDRQVLIDAGILKKPPREVAEERGQDKPNQAQVLVELAGEAIFIFTPRGDVFASVPVGQHRENWPVRGKGFRRWLVRRFAEVYDKPPGAQALQDAIGLLEARAETAGQRGEVHTRLAERDGAIYLDLGNAAWQAVEVTASGWRLVSEPPVFFWRPRGMLPLPAPQAGGTLAELAEFVNLGEERARVLAISWLLAAARPQGPYLLLMLHGEQGTGKTLLARFLKALLDPSAVEVRTSPRDERDLMIAAANNWVLAFDNLSGLSGWLSDGLCRLAS
;
A
#
# COMPACT_ATOMS: atom_id res chain seq x y z
N MET A 1 -13.12 -32.62 16.22
CA MET A 1 -12.12 -33.67 15.96
C MET A 1 -10.75 -33.05 16.18
N ASN A 2 -10.04 -33.44 17.23
CA ASN A 2 -8.65 -33.03 17.41
C ASN A 2 -7.81 -33.90 16.47
N ILE A 3 -7.23 -33.28 15.44
CA ILE A 3 -6.25 -33.96 14.59
C ILE A 3 -4.95 -34.01 15.40
N ASP A 4 -4.38 -35.21 15.50
CA ASP A 4 -3.15 -35.46 16.23
C ASP A 4 -1.99 -34.63 15.63
N ARG A 5 -1.27 -33.93 16.50
CA ARG A 5 -0.11 -33.09 16.16
C ARG A 5 0.98 -33.90 15.45
N GLN A 6 1.12 -35.20 15.76
CA GLN A 6 2.07 -36.08 15.10
C GLN A 6 1.72 -36.29 13.62
N VAL A 7 0.43 -36.38 13.29
CA VAL A 7 -0.06 -36.51 11.90
C VAL A 7 0.29 -35.27 11.07
N LEU A 8 0.28 -34.08 11.66
CA LEU A 8 0.65 -32.83 10.99
C LEU A 8 2.16 -32.68 10.77
N ILE A 9 2.98 -33.25 11.67
CA ILE A 9 4.44 -33.30 11.51
C ILE A 9 4.82 -34.30 10.41
N ASP A 10 4.17 -35.47 10.39
CA ASP A 10 4.45 -36.52 9.41
C ASP A 10 3.99 -36.12 8.00
N ALA A 11 2.95 -35.29 7.89
CA ALA A 11 2.50 -34.69 6.64
C ALA A 11 3.36 -33.49 6.16
N GLY A 12 4.42 -33.12 6.89
CA GLY A 12 5.29 -31.99 6.54
C GLY A 12 4.66 -30.60 6.73
N ILE A 13 3.51 -30.52 7.41
CA ILE A 13 2.77 -29.27 7.65
C ILE A 13 3.37 -28.50 8.83
N LEU A 14 3.88 -29.21 9.84
CA LEU A 14 4.60 -28.65 10.98
C LEU A 14 6.07 -29.10 10.95
N LYS A 15 7.01 -28.17 11.16
CA LYS A 15 8.43 -28.51 11.32
C LYS A 15 8.66 -29.16 12.69
N LYS A 16 9.55 -30.16 12.74
CA LYS A 16 10.00 -30.74 14.01
C LYS A 16 10.63 -29.65 14.88
N PRO A 17 10.31 -29.60 16.19
CA PRO A 17 10.93 -28.64 17.08
C PRO A 17 12.45 -28.88 17.14
N PRO A 18 13.28 -27.83 17.24
CA PRO A 18 14.70 -27.96 17.48
C PRO A 18 14.95 -28.72 18.79
N ARG A 19 16.03 -29.53 18.83
CA ARG A 19 16.49 -30.19 20.06
C ARG A 19 16.76 -29.14 21.14
N GLU A 20 16.35 -29.46 22.37
CA GLU A 20 16.51 -28.65 23.57
C GLU A 20 17.94 -28.13 23.69
N VAL A 21 18.07 -26.79 23.74
CA VAL A 21 19.33 -26.10 23.98
C VAL A 21 19.57 -26.10 25.49
N ALA A 22 20.74 -26.58 25.90
CA ALA A 22 21.18 -26.68 27.29
C ALA A 22 21.10 -25.32 28.02
N GLU A 23 20.63 -25.36 29.27
CA GLU A 23 20.47 -24.18 30.13
C GLU A 23 21.83 -23.63 30.61
N GLU A 24 22.25 -22.50 30.06
CA GLU A 24 23.26 -21.63 30.69
C GLU A 24 22.60 -20.68 31.69
N ARG A 25 23.15 -20.64 32.91
CA ARG A 25 22.63 -19.90 34.07
C ARG A 25 23.02 -18.42 34.01
N GLY A 26 22.06 -17.50 34.23
CA GLY A 26 22.34 -16.15 34.73
C GLY A 26 21.67 -14.95 34.05
N GLN A 27 20.80 -15.16 33.05
CA GLN A 27 19.94 -14.09 32.51
C GLN A 27 18.48 -14.48 32.76
N ASP A 28 17.69 -13.58 33.34
CA ASP A 28 16.24 -13.78 33.43
C ASP A 28 15.69 -14.13 32.05
N LYS A 29 14.95 -15.24 31.96
CA LYS A 29 14.34 -15.69 30.70
C LYS A 29 13.55 -14.52 30.09
N PRO A 30 13.81 -14.14 28.82
CA PRO A 30 13.15 -12.99 28.24
C PRO A 30 11.64 -13.20 28.27
N ASN A 31 10.93 -12.17 28.74
CA ASN A 31 9.46 -12.21 28.74
C ASN A 31 8.94 -12.19 27.28
N GLN A 32 7.66 -12.50 27.10
CA GLN A 32 7.10 -12.59 25.74
C GLN A 32 7.21 -11.29 24.93
N ALA A 33 7.19 -10.12 25.57
CA ALA A 33 7.34 -8.85 24.87
C ALA A 33 8.78 -8.66 24.36
N GLN A 34 9.79 -9.02 25.16
CA GLN A 34 11.19 -9.01 24.75
C GLN A 34 11.44 -9.96 23.58
N VAL A 35 10.91 -11.18 23.66
CA VAL A 35 10.97 -12.16 22.57
C VAL A 35 10.32 -11.62 21.29
N LEU A 36 9.14 -10.99 21.37
CA LEU A 36 8.48 -10.39 20.20
C LEU A 36 9.30 -9.26 19.56
N VAL A 37 9.97 -8.46 20.38
CA VAL A 37 10.87 -7.39 19.92
C VAL A 37 12.10 -7.97 19.22
N GLU A 38 12.66 -9.06 19.72
CA GLU A 38 13.75 -9.79 19.08
C GLU A 38 13.30 -10.38 17.73
N LEU A 39 12.12 -11.02 17.67
CA LEU A 39 11.54 -11.53 16.43
C LEU A 39 11.28 -10.43 15.39
N ALA A 40 11.05 -9.20 15.85
CA ALA A 40 10.90 -8.05 14.97
C ALA A 40 12.22 -7.54 14.37
N GLY A 41 13.38 -8.11 14.75
CA GLY A 41 14.69 -7.72 14.23
C GLY A 41 14.88 -7.90 12.72
N GLU A 42 14.06 -8.73 12.07
CA GLU A 42 14.03 -8.88 10.60
C GLU A 42 13.32 -7.72 9.89
N ALA A 43 12.61 -6.87 10.64
CA ALA A 43 11.87 -5.73 10.11
C ALA A 43 12.78 -4.52 9.88
N ILE A 44 12.50 -3.78 8.81
CA ILE A 44 13.05 -2.44 8.60
C ILE A 44 11.98 -1.47 9.07
N PHE A 45 12.27 -0.68 10.08
CA PHE A 45 11.35 0.32 10.60
C PHE A 45 11.56 1.65 9.88
N ILE A 46 10.46 2.23 9.41
CA ILE A 46 10.43 3.50 8.70
C ILE A 46 9.65 4.50 9.54
N PHE A 47 10.26 5.65 9.82
CA PHE A 47 9.57 6.78 10.43
C PHE A 47 9.41 7.90 9.40
N THR A 48 8.16 8.17 9.07
CA THR A 48 7.79 9.12 8.01
C THR A 48 7.87 10.56 8.48
N PRO A 49 8.03 11.54 7.57
CA PRO A 49 7.98 12.97 7.92
C PRO A 49 6.65 13.41 8.54
N ARG A 50 5.57 12.64 8.33
CA ARG A 50 4.24 12.91 8.92
C ARG A 50 4.08 12.39 10.36
N GLY A 51 5.08 11.69 10.88
CA GLY A 51 5.03 11.11 12.22
C GLY A 51 4.45 9.69 12.26
N ASP A 52 4.15 9.07 11.12
CA ASP A 52 3.71 7.68 11.07
C ASP A 52 4.90 6.71 11.10
N VAL A 53 4.72 5.59 11.79
CA VAL A 53 5.71 4.50 11.86
C VAL A 53 5.22 3.27 11.09
N PHE A 54 6.04 2.81 10.15
CA PHE A 54 5.84 1.60 9.36
C PHE A 54 6.94 0.57 9.65
N ALA A 55 6.61 -0.69 9.39
CA ALA A 55 7.54 -1.80 9.37
C ALA A 55 7.45 -2.49 8.01
N SER A 56 8.58 -2.54 7.30
CA SER A 56 8.79 -3.45 6.18
C SER A 56 9.18 -4.80 6.74
N VAL A 57 8.41 -5.85 6.48
CA VAL A 57 8.61 -7.19 7.05
C VAL A 57 8.68 -8.27 5.96
N PRO A 58 9.49 -9.32 6.14
CA PRO A 58 9.54 -10.43 5.19
C PRO A 58 8.26 -11.28 5.25
N VAL A 59 7.66 -11.53 4.09
CA VAL A 59 6.50 -12.41 3.89
C VAL A 59 6.74 -13.28 2.68
N GLY A 60 7.05 -14.57 2.90
CA GLY A 60 7.37 -15.47 1.79
C GLY A 60 8.64 -15.03 1.07
N GLN A 61 8.50 -14.64 -0.21
CA GLN A 61 9.62 -14.23 -1.09
C GLN A 61 9.68 -12.72 -1.32
N HIS A 62 8.86 -11.93 -0.62
CA HIS A 62 8.80 -10.47 -0.77
C HIS A 62 8.77 -9.80 0.60
N ARG A 63 8.79 -8.46 0.61
CA ARG A 63 8.57 -7.64 1.81
C ARG A 63 7.24 -6.91 1.72
N GLU A 64 6.57 -6.79 2.85
CA GLU A 64 5.33 -6.02 2.97
C GLU A 64 5.50 -4.88 3.95
N ASN A 65 4.97 -3.70 3.62
CA ASN A 65 5.08 -2.52 4.47
C ASN A 65 3.75 -2.27 5.19
N TRP A 66 3.78 -2.32 6.52
CA TRP A 66 2.59 -2.20 7.37
C TRP A 66 2.80 -1.10 8.42
N PRO A 67 1.76 -0.30 8.74
CA PRO A 67 1.82 0.54 9.93
C PRO A 67 2.11 -0.32 11.17
N VAL A 68 3.00 0.13 12.06
CA VAL A 68 3.40 -0.66 13.24
C VAL A 68 2.22 -0.93 14.17
N ARG A 69 1.33 0.05 14.37
CA ARG A 69 0.06 -0.15 15.10
C ARG A 69 -1.03 -0.83 14.26
N GLY A 70 -0.73 -1.19 13.02
CA GLY A 70 -1.66 -1.78 12.07
C GLY A 70 -1.92 -3.27 12.30
N LYS A 71 -3.08 -3.74 11.82
CA LYS A 71 -3.47 -5.17 11.89
C LYS A 71 -2.51 -6.08 11.10
N GLY A 72 -1.86 -5.57 10.06
CA GLY A 72 -0.87 -6.29 9.27
C GLY A 72 0.34 -6.70 10.10
N PHE A 73 1.04 -5.71 10.66
CA PHE A 73 2.21 -5.92 11.51
C PHE A 73 1.89 -6.78 12.74
N ARG A 74 0.76 -6.52 13.40
CA ARG A 74 0.28 -7.33 14.53
C ARG A 74 0.14 -8.81 14.18
N ARG A 75 -0.46 -9.13 13.01
CA ARG A 75 -0.61 -10.52 12.55
C ARG A 75 0.74 -11.15 12.20
N TRP A 76 1.64 -10.39 11.58
CA TRP A 76 2.99 -10.86 11.27
C TRP A 76 3.76 -11.23 12.54
N LEU A 77 3.75 -10.37 13.58
CA LEU A 77 4.39 -10.67 14.87
C LEU A 77 3.79 -11.90 15.57
N VAL A 78 2.46 -12.01 15.59
CA VAL A 78 1.79 -13.19 16.17
C VAL A 78 2.20 -14.47 15.44
N ARG A 79 2.28 -14.42 14.10
CA ARG A 79 2.73 -15.55 13.29
C ARG A 79 4.17 -15.93 13.61
N ARG A 80 5.09 -14.95 13.68
CA ARG A 80 6.50 -15.18 14.03
C ARG A 80 6.66 -15.83 15.40
N PHE A 81 5.90 -15.36 16.38
CA PHE A 81 5.90 -15.96 17.71
C PHE A 81 5.35 -17.39 17.70
N ALA A 82 4.24 -17.63 17.01
CA ALA A 82 3.63 -18.96 16.90
C ALA A 82 4.54 -19.96 16.16
N GLU A 83 5.31 -19.52 15.15
CA GLU A 83 6.30 -20.34 14.43
C GLU A 83 7.40 -20.87 15.37
N VAL A 84 7.71 -20.16 16.46
CA VAL A 84 8.74 -20.55 17.44
C VAL A 84 8.16 -21.33 18.63
N TYR A 85 7.00 -20.92 19.15
CA TYR A 85 6.45 -21.42 20.41
C TYR A 85 5.19 -22.28 20.29
N ASP A 86 4.65 -22.46 19.07
CA ASP A 86 3.43 -23.22 18.77
C ASP A 86 2.19 -22.77 19.57
N LYS A 87 2.16 -21.48 19.94
CA LYS A 87 1.03 -20.81 20.62
C LYS A 87 1.09 -19.30 20.37
N PRO A 88 -0.03 -18.56 20.47
CA PRO A 88 0.00 -17.11 20.36
C PRO A 88 0.67 -16.46 21.58
N PRO A 89 1.23 -15.24 21.44
CA PRO A 89 1.66 -14.46 22.59
C PRO A 89 0.44 -13.93 23.36
N GLY A 90 0.64 -13.58 24.62
CA GLY A 90 -0.35 -12.86 25.43
C GLY A 90 -0.65 -11.48 24.84
N ALA A 91 -1.90 -11.03 24.97
CA ALA A 91 -2.35 -9.76 24.38
C ALA A 91 -1.56 -8.54 24.90
N GLN A 92 -1.27 -8.52 26.20
CA GLN A 92 -0.49 -7.44 26.84
C GLN A 92 0.95 -7.42 26.32
N ALA A 93 1.62 -8.58 26.29
CA ALA A 93 2.99 -8.68 25.78
C ALA A 93 3.11 -8.22 24.33
N LEU A 94 2.10 -8.51 23.49
CA LEU A 94 2.05 -8.03 22.11
C LEU A 94 1.86 -6.52 22.01
N GLN A 95 1.03 -5.93 22.87
CA GLN A 95 0.83 -4.48 22.93
C GLN A 95 2.11 -3.77 23.39
N ASP A 96 2.77 -4.29 24.44
CA ASP A 96 4.01 -3.74 24.97
C ASP A 96 5.14 -3.81 23.94
N ALA A 97 5.26 -4.94 23.23
CA ALA A 97 6.23 -5.09 22.14
C ALA A 97 5.99 -4.08 21.01
N ILE A 98 4.75 -3.93 20.53
CA ILE A 98 4.41 -2.96 19.48
C ILE A 98 4.73 -1.53 19.93
N GLY A 99 4.37 -1.17 21.16
CA GLY A 99 4.67 0.16 21.71
C GLY A 99 6.17 0.44 21.82
N LEU A 100 6.96 -0.54 22.24
CA LEU A 100 8.41 -0.42 22.31
C LEU A 100 9.05 -0.31 20.91
N LEU A 101 8.58 -1.09 19.95
CA LEU A 101 9.08 -1.04 18.56
C LEU A 101 8.77 0.29 17.90
N GLU A 102 7.59 0.85 18.12
CA GLU A 102 7.21 2.18 17.63
C GLU A 102 8.12 3.26 18.21
N ALA A 103 8.29 3.32 19.54
CA ALA A 103 9.16 4.30 20.20
C ALA A 103 10.62 4.20 19.74
N ARG A 104 11.11 2.98 19.50
CA ARG A 104 12.45 2.74 18.92
C ARG A 104 12.53 3.23 17.48
N ALA A 105 11.50 3.03 16.68
CA ALA A 105 11.47 3.48 15.30
C ALA A 105 11.40 5.01 15.17
N GLU A 106 10.66 5.69 16.04
CA GLU A 106 10.61 7.16 16.09
C GLU A 106 11.99 7.79 16.34
N THR A 107 12.82 7.13 17.15
CA THR A 107 14.14 7.61 17.56
C THR A 107 15.27 7.14 16.65
N ALA A 108 15.29 5.85 16.29
CA ALA A 108 16.39 5.19 15.60
C ALA A 108 16.00 4.51 14.27
N GLY A 109 14.72 4.57 13.88
CA GLY A 109 14.26 4.01 12.61
C GLY A 109 14.78 4.79 11.39
N GLN A 110 14.73 4.13 10.23
CA GLN A 110 15.07 4.77 8.97
C GLN A 110 14.10 5.92 8.70
N ARG A 111 14.62 7.11 8.39
CA ARG A 111 13.80 8.22 7.89
C ARG A 111 13.45 7.95 6.43
N GLY A 112 12.19 7.98 6.08
CA GLY A 112 11.76 7.71 4.70
C GLY A 112 10.27 7.86 4.48
N GLU A 113 9.90 8.00 3.21
CA GLU A 113 8.50 8.06 2.78
C GLU A 113 7.94 6.65 2.55
N VAL A 114 6.63 6.53 2.72
CA VAL A 114 5.85 5.35 2.36
C VAL A 114 4.78 5.77 1.38
N HIS A 115 4.70 5.06 0.26
CA HIS A 115 3.91 5.43 -0.90
C HIS A 115 2.76 4.45 -1.10
N THR A 116 1.64 4.91 -1.64
CA THR A 116 0.51 4.02 -1.94
C THR A 116 0.65 3.34 -3.30
N ARG A 117 0.84 4.10 -4.38
CA ARG A 117 0.82 3.58 -5.75
C ARG A 117 2.03 3.99 -6.57
N LEU A 118 2.43 5.25 -6.49
CA LEU A 118 3.54 5.83 -7.24
C LEU A 118 4.56 6.41 -6.27
N ALA A 119 5.82 6.23 -6.63
CA ALA A 119 6.96 6.80 -5.91
C ALA A 119 8.02 7.24 -6.92
N GLU A 120 8.84 8.20 -6.54
CA GLU A 120 10.03 8.56 -7.29
C GLU A 120 11.26 8.34 -6.42
N ARG A 121 12.30 7.77 -7.01
CA ARG A 121 13.62 7.67 -6.37
C ARG A 121 14.71 7.64 -7.43
N ASP A 122 15.75 8.44 -7.21
CA ASP A 122 16.95 8.48 -8.06
C ASP A 122 16.63 8.72 -9.55
N GLY A 123 15.62 9.55 -9.83
CA GLY A 123 15.17 9.89 -11.19
C GLY A 123 14.31 8.81 -11.88
N ALA A 124 14.01 7.70 -11.21
CA ALA A 124 13.11 6.66 -11.69
C ALA A 124 11.74 6.76 -10.99
N ILE A 125 10.68 6.48 -11.75
CA ILE A 125 9.32 6.37 -11.25
C ILE A 125 9.03 4.89 -10.99
N TYR A 126 8.50 4.57 -9.82
CA TYR A 126 8.07 3.23 -9.45
C TYR A 126 6.55 3.21 -9.35
N LEU A 127 5.92 2.32 -10.11
CA LEU A 127 4.47 2.06 -10.06
C LEU A 127 4.23 0.71 -9.41
N ASP A 128 3.61 0.69 -8.23
CA ASP A 128 3.21 -0.55 -7.57
C ASP A 128 2.09 -1.23 -8.34
N LEU A 129 2.31 -2.49 -8.75
CA LEU A 129 1.29 -3.24 -9.47
C LEU A 129 0.18 -3.75 -8.56
N GLY A 130 0.32 -3.69 -7.23
CA GLY A 130 -0.69 -4.25 -6.32
C GLY A 130 -0.86 -5.76 -6.44
N ASN A 131 0.02 -6.46 -7.19
CA ASN A 131 -0.12 -7.88 -7.50
C ASN A 131 0.40 -8.78 -6.36
N ALA A 132 0.00 -10.04 -6.35
CA ALA A 132 0.37 -10.98 -5.29
C ALA A 132 1.89 -11.24 -5.19
N ALA A 133 2.64 -11.00 -6.26
CA ALA A 133 4.10 -11.14 -6.30
C ALA A 133 4.85 -9.91 -5.76
N TRP A 134 4.14 -8.86 -5.32
CA TRP A 134 4.72 -7.62 -4.80
C TRP A 134 5.67 -6.89 -5.77
N GLN A 135 5.38 -7.01 -7.07
CA GLN A 135 6.17 -6.38 -8.11
C GLN A 135 5.74 -4.93 -8.34
N ALA A 136 6.70 -4.12 -8.79
CA ALA A 136 6.48 -2.78 -9.31
C ALA A 136 7.04 -2.66 -10.74
N VAL A 137 6.62 -1.62 -11.45
CA VAL A 137 7.24 -1.19 -12.70
C VAL A 137 8.20 -0.06 -12.38
N GLU A 138 9.47 -0.23 -12.69
CA GLU A 138 10.46 0.84 -12.71
C GLU A 138 10.45 1.50 -14.09
N VAL A 139 10.22 2.80 -14.14
CA VAL A 139 10.18 3.62 -15.36
C VAL A 139 11.31 4.64 -15.30
N THR A 140 12.15 4.64 -16.31
CA THR A 140 13.28 5.56 -16.48
C THR A 140 13.21 6.24 -17.85
N ALA A 141 14.15 7.15 -18.12
CA ALA A 141 14.25 7.78 -19.44
C ALA A 141 14.55 6.78 -20.58
N SER A 142 15.10 5.59 -20.28
CA SER A 142 15.44 4.58 -21.28
C SER A 142 14.37 3.52 -21.50
N GLY A 143 13.30 3.51 -20.69
CA GLY A 143 12.21 2.54 -20.80
C GLY A 143 11.70 2.11 -19.45
N TRP A 144 11.14 0.90 -19.37
CA TRP A 144 10.60 0.36 -18.14
C TRP A 144 10.91 -1.13 -17.98
N ARG A 145 10.88 -1.62 -16.74
CA ARG A 145 11.01 -3.04 -16.41
C ARG A 145 10.23 -3.40 -15.14
N LEU A 146 9.93 -4.69 -14.97
CA LEU A 146 9.41 -5.21 -13.71
C LEU A 146 10.52 -5.40 -12.69
N VAL A 147 10.25 -5.02 -11.44
CA VAL A 147 11.14 -5.20 -10.29
C VAL A 147 10.38 -5.85 -9.13
N SER A 148 11.01 -6.80 -8.45
CA SER A 148 10.41 -7.50 -7.28
C SER A 148 10.78 -6.85 -5.94
N GLU A 149 11.85 -6.05 -5.93
CA GLU A 149 12.32 -5.32 -4.75
C GLU A 149 12.60 -3.87 -5.13
N PRO A 150 11.55 -3.04 -5.32
CA PRO A 150 11.76 -1.63 -5.63
C PRO A 150 12.47 -0.94 -4.44
N PRO A 151 13.37 0.03 -4.68
CA PRO A 151 14.07 0.76 -3.63
C PRO A 151 13.17 1.80 -2.93
N VAL A 152 11.87 1.58 -2.85
CA VAL A 152 10.88 2.46 -2.21
C VAL A 152 9.91 1.61 -1.39
N PHE A 153 9.29 2.20 -0.38
CA PHE A 153 8.36 1.48 0.48
C PHE A 153 6.92 1.71 0.02
N PHE A 154 6.31 0.70 -0.59
CA PHE A 154 4.88 0.73 -0.92
C PHE A 154 4.02 0.16 0.21
N TRP A 155 3.09 0.94 0.72
CA TRP A 155 1.99 0.44 1.55
C TRP A 155 0.78 0.22 0.65
N ARG A 156 0.11 -0.93 0.83
CA ARG A 156 -1.12 -1.28 0.10
C ARG A 156 -2.33 -1.17 1.02
N PRO A 157 -3.08 -0.05 0.98
CA PRO A 157 -4.31 0.11 1.73
C PRO A 157 -5.34 -0.97 1.40
N ARG A 158 -6.25 -1.21 2.35
CA ARG A 158 -7.35 -2.14 2.11
C ARG A 158 -8.22 -1.62 0.96
N GLY A 159 -8.43 -2.46 -0.05
CA GLY A 159 -9.24 -2.13 -1.21
C GLY A 159 -8.43 -1.71 -2.43
N MET A 160 -7.11 -1.55 -2.33
CA MET A 160 -6.24 -1.47 -3.50
C MET A 160 -6.38 -2.73 -4.35
N LEU A 161 -6.52 -2.57 -5.67
CA LEU A 161 -6.60 -3.68 -6.62
C LEU A 161 -5.32 -3.77 -7.46
N PRO A 162 -5.03 -4.96 -8.00
CA PRO A 162 -3.87 -5.15 -8.86
C PRO A 162 -4.06 -4.47 -10.22
N LEU A 163 -2.97 -3.91 -10.73
CA LEU A 163 -2.79 -3.58 -12.14
C LEU A 163 -2.27 -4.82 -12.89
N PRO A 164 -2.65 -4.99 -14.17
CA PRO A 164 -2.03 -6.01 -15.01
C PRO A 164 -0.55 -5.71 -15.20
N ALA A 165 0.26 -6.76 -15.40
CA ALA A 165 1.64 -6.56 -15.80
C ALA A 165 1.67 -5.88 -17.19
N PRO A 166 2.49 -4.84 -17.38
CA PRO A 166 2.56 -4.12 -18.66
C PRO A 166 3.08 -5.03 -19.78
N GLN A 167 2.59 -4.78 -20.98
CA GLN A 167 3.03 -5.42 -22.22
C GLN A 167 3.55 -4.35 -23.18
N ALA A 168 4.66 -4.64 -23.86
CA ALA A 168 5.23 -3.72 -24.84
C ALA A 168 4.41 -3.72 -26.14
N GLY A 169 4.50 -2.62 -26.90
CA GLY A 169 3.93 -2.50 -28.24
C GLY A 169 2.56 -1.84 -28.34
N GLY A 170 1.94 -1.49 -27.21
CA GLY A 170 0.70 -0.70 -27.19
C GLY A 170 0.91 0.79 -27.46
N THR A 171 -0.15 1.47 -27.90
CA THR A 171 -0.16 2.90 -28.17
C THR A 171 -1.23 3.64 -27.38
N LEU A 172 -1.03 4.92 -27.07
CA LEU A 172 -2.06 5.75 -26.43
C LEU A 172 -3.31 5.93 -27.32
N ALA A 173 -3.20 5.68 -28.63
CA ALA A 173 -4.32 5.76 -29.55
C ALA A 173 -5.37 4.67 -29.28
N GLU A 174 -4.96 3.49 -28.82
CA GLU A 174 -5.87 2.38 -28.46
C GLU A 174 -6.83 2.75 -27.32
N LEU A 175 -6.44 3.69 -26.44
CA LEU A 175 -7.31 4.17 -25.38
C LEU A 175 -8.60 4.80 -25.94
N ALA A 176 -8.52 5.42 -27.13
CA ALA A 176 -9.65 6.06 -27.78
C ALA A 176 -10.79 5.08 -28.11
N GLU A 177 -10.52 3.78 -28.22
CA GLU A 177 -11.52 2.74 -28.47
C GLU A 177 -12.40 2.47 -27.25
N PHE A 178 -11.91 2.77 -26.04
CA PHE A 178 -12.58 2.47 -24.77
C PHE A 178 -13.28 3.69 -24.14
N VAL A 179 -13.00 4.91 -24.62
CA VAL A 179 -13.50 6.15 -24.03
C VAL A 179 -14.37 6.93 -25.01
N ASN A 180 -15.55 7.35 -24.56
CA ASN A 180 -16.46 8.17 -25.35
C ASN A 180 -16.05 9.65 -25.32
N LEU A 181 -14.86 9.96 -25.85
CA LEU A 181 -14.35 11.31 -25.98
C LEU A 181 -14.44 11.71 -27.45
N GLY A 182 -15.62 12.20 -27.86
CA GLY A 182 -15.94 12.47 -29.27
C GLY A 182 -15.00 13.48 -29.95
N GLU A 183 -14.55 14.49 -29.22
CA GLU A 183 -13.67 15.55 -29.72
C GLU A 183 -12.18 15.29 -29.41
N GLU A 184 -11.30 15.66 -30.34
CA GLU A 184 -9.85 15.56 -30.18
C GLU A 184 -9.34 16.31 -28.94
N ARG A 185 -9.87 17.50 -28.67
CA ARG A 185 -9.50 18.30 -27.49
C ARG A 185 -9.78 17.56 -26.19
N ALA A 186 -10.93 16.89 -26.09
CA ALA A 186 -11.30 16.13 -24.90
C ALA A 186 -10.38 14.91 -24.71
N ARG A 187 -10.00 14.24 -25.81
CA ARG A 187 -9.00 13.15 -25.81
C ARG A 187 -7.64 13.64 -25.30
N VAL A 188 -7.15 14.77 -25.82
CA VAL A 188 -5.87 15.36 -25.39
C VAL A 188 -5.89 15.74 -23.92
N LEU A 189 -7.00 16.29 -23.41
CA LEU A 189 -7.13 16.63 -21.99
C LEU A 189 -7.11 15.39 -21.08
N ALA A 190 -7.83 14.33 -21.46
CA ALA A 190 -7.85 13.09 -20.68
C ALA A 190 -6.47 12.40 -20.66
N ILE A 191 -5.78 12.33 -21.80
CA ILE A 191 -4.44 11.75 -21.89
C ILE A 191 -3.43 12.62 -21.13
N SER A 192 -3.46 13.94 -21.30
CA SER A 192 -2.59 14.86 -20.56
C SER A 192 -2.80 14.72 -19.05
N TRP A 193 -4.04 14.60 -18.60
CA TRP A 193 -4.35 14.34 -17.20
C TRP A 193 -3.80 13.00 -16.73
N LEU A 194 -3.95 11.93 -17.52
CA LEU A 194 -3.43 10.60 -17.16
C LEU A 194 -1.91 10.61 -17.00
N LEU A 195 -1.20 11.26 -17.93
CA LEU A 195 0.25 11.41 -17.88
C LEU A 195 0.67 12.25 -16.66
N ALA A 196 -0.04 13.34 -16.35
CA ALA A 196 0.21 14.15 -15.17
C ALA A 196 -0.06 13.37 -13.87
N ALA A 197 -1.15 12.60 -13.81
CA ALA A 197 -1.50 11.76 -12.66
C ALA A 197 -0.50 10.61 -12.46
N ALA A 198 0.25 10.21 -13.49
CA ALA A 198 1.31 9.21 -13.38
C ALA A 198 2.64 9.78 -12.83
N ARG A 199 2.72 11.08 -12.55
CA ARG A 199 3.91 11.72 -11.96
C ARG A 199 3.84 11.61 -10.43
N PRO A 200 4.88 11.09 -9.74
CA PRO A 200 4.86 10.97 -8.28
C PRO A 200 4.92 12.29 -7.50
N GLN A 201 5.18 13.41 -8.19
CA GLN A 201 5.33 14.73 -7.60
C GLN A 201 4.40 15.70 -8.32
N GLY A 202 3.70 16.51 -7.52
CA GLY A 202 2.76 17.52 -7.99
C GLY A 202 3.43 18.79 -8.54
N PRO A 203 2.63 19.81 -8.89
CA PRO A 203 1.18 19.89 -8.64
C PRO A 203 0.38 18.90 -9.50
N TYR A 204 -0.74 18.42 -8.95
CA TYR A 204 -1.66 17.51 -9.60
C TYR A 204 -2.80 18.26 -10.29
N LEU A 205 -3.31 17.70 -11.38
CA LEU A 205 -4.40 18.28 -12.14
C LEU A 205 -5.76 17.73 -11.67
N LEU A 206 -6.72 18.63 -11.42
CA LEU A 206 -8.11 18.26 -11.17
C LEU A 206 -8.86 18.16 -12.51
N LEU A 207 -9.28 16.95 -12.88
CA LEU A 207 -10.09 16.73 -14.08
C LEU A 207 -11.58 16.80 -13.75
N MET A 208 -12.27 17.76 -14.36
CA MET A 208 -13.72 17.88 -14.27
C MET A 208 -14.37 17.27 -15.51
N LEU A 209 -15.17 16.22 -15.33
CA LEU A 209 -15.96 15.61 -16.39
C LEU A 209 -17.37 16.22 -16.40
N HIS A 210 -17.71 16.95 -17.46
CA HIS A 210 -19.00 17.62 -17.61
C HIS A 210 -19.75 17.12 -18.85
N GLY A 211 -21.08 17.15 -18.81
CA GLY A 211 -21.96 16.68 -19.88
C GLY A 211 -23.29 16.16 -19.37
N GLU A 212 -24.24 15.96 -20.28
CA GLU A 212 -25.62 15.54 -19.96
C GLU A 212 -25.69 14.15 -19.29
N GLN A 213 -26.81 13.83 -18.65
CA GLN A 213 -27.02 12.51 -18.07
C GLN A 213 -26.96 11.42 -19.17
N GLY A 214 -26.33 10.28 -18.86
CA GLY A 214 -26.21 9.17 -19.82
C GLY A 214 -25.01 9.24 -20.77
N THR A 215 -24.19 10.30 -20.73
CA THR A 215 -23.04 10.46 -21.64
C THR A 215 -21.79 9.62 -21.28
N GLY A 216 -21.85 8.83 -20.21
CA GLY A 216 -20.74 7.93 -19.83
C GLY A 216 -19.64 8.56 -18.95
N LYS A 217 -19.86 9.73 -18.34
CA LYS A 217 -18.88 10.41 -17.44
C LYS A 217 -18.36 9.52 -16.32
N THR A 218 -19.27 8.86 -15.60
CA THR A 218 -18.92 7.92 -14.53
C THR A 218 -18.07 6.77 -15.06
N LEU A 219 -18.41 6.24 -16.24
CA LEU A 219 -17.67 5.15 -16.87
C LEU A 219 -16.25 5.60 -17.24
N LEU A 220 -16.11 6.78 -17.84
CA LEU A 220 -14.81 7.37 -18.14
C LEU A 220 -13.96 7.57 -16.87
N ALA A 221 -14.53 8.12 -15.80
CA ALA A 221 -13.82 8.28 -14.53
C ALA A 221 -13.30 6.94 -13.98
N ARG A 222 -14.12 5.89 -14.05
CA ARG A 222 -13.74 4.53 -13.64
C ARG A 222 -12.58 4.00 -14.48
N PHE A 223 -12.65 4.14 -15.80
CA PHE A 223 -11.57 3.71 -16.70
C PHE A 223 -10.27 4.45 -16.42
N LEU A 224 -10.31 5.78 -16.34
CA LEU A 224 -9.12 6.60 -16.06
C LEU A 224 -8.49 6.24 -14.71
N LYS A 225 -9.30 6.03 -13.67
CA LYS A 225 -8.81 5.55 -12.38
C LYS A 225 -8.22 4.15 -12.48
N ALA A 226 -8.88 3.21 -13.16
CA ALA A 226 -8.43 1.82 -13.27
C ALA A 226 -7.08 1.66 -13.99
N LEU A 227 -6.72 2.60 -14.87
CA LEU A 227 -5.43 2.60 -15.57
C LEU A 227 -4.22 2.90 -14.65
N LEU A 228 -4.42 3.58 -13.52
CA LEU A 228 -3.34 3.99 -12.61
C LEU A 228 -3.51 3.49 -11.18
N ASP A 229 -4.73 3.53 -10.65
CA ASP A 229 -5.02 3.23 -9.26
C ASP A 229 -6.37 2.52 -9.10
N PRO A 230 -6.50 1.29 -9.64
CA PRO A 230 -7.70 0.51 -9.46
C PRO A 230 -7.90 0.20 -7.97
N SER A 231 -9.12 0.39 -7.50
CA SER A 231 -9.50 0.10 -6.12
C SER A 231 -10.96 -0.37 -6.04
N ALA A 232 -11.30 -1.07 -4.96
CA ALA A 232 -12.63 -1.64 -4.71
C ALA A 232 -13.75 -0.58 -4.68
N VAL A 233 -13.38 0.68 -4.45
CA VAL A 233 -14.28 1.82 -4.58
C VAL A 233 -13.80 2.67 -5.75
N GLU A 234 -14.34 2.38 -6.94
CA GLU A 234 -13.91 3.02 -8.19
C GLU A 234 -14.28 4.51 -8.24
N VAL A 235 -15.47 4.86 -7.76
CA VAL A 235 -15.95 6.25 -7.66
C VAL A 235 -16.68 6.44 -6.34
N ARG A 236 -16.63 7.65 -5.80
CA ARG A 236 -17.21 8.00 -4.50
C ARG A 236 -18.22 9.11 -4.64
N THR A 237 -19.20 9.15 -3.76
CA THR A 237 -20.00 10.37 -3.56
C THR A 237 -19.13 11.46 -2.95
N SER A 238 -19.63 12.69 -2.93
CA SER A 238 -18.98 13.80 -2.21
C SER A 238 -18.59 13.39 -0.78
N PRO A 239 -17.37 13.72 -0.33
CA PRO A 239 -17.01 13.57 1.08
C PRO A 239 -17.85 14.51 1.95
N ARG A 240 -18.03 14.15 3.23
CA ARG A 240 -18.85 14.93 4.16
C ARG A 240 -18.10 16.10 4.77
N ASP A 241 -16.79 15.91 4.99
CA ASP A 241 -15.89 16.89 5.58
C ASP A 241 -14.45 16.71 5.09
N GLU A 242 -13.54 17.59 5.52
CA GLU A 242 -12.12 17.53 5.16
C GLU A 242 -11.44 16.24 5.66
N ARG A 243 -11.87 15.70 6.79
CA ARG A 243 -11.28 14.48 7.36
C ARG A 243 -11.58 13.27 6.48
N ASP A 244 -12.82 13.12 6.02
CA ASP A 244 -13.23 12.08 5.07
C ASP A 244 -12.44 12.18 3.75
N LEU A 245 -12.23 13.40 3.26
CA LEU A 245 -11.41 13.67 2.07
C LEU A 245 -9.95 13.24 2.30
N MET A 246 -9.33 13.62 3.42
CA MET A 246 -7.95 13.23 3.74
C MET A 246 -7.79 11.72 3.94
N ILE A 247 -8.78 11.05 4.54
CA ILE A 247 -8.78 9.58 4.67
C ILE A 247 -8.85 8.93 3.27
N ALA A 248 -9.66 9.47 2.36
CA ALA A 248 -9.71 8.97 1.00
C ALA A 248 -8.36 9.13 0.30
N ALA A 249 -7.73 10.30 0.42
CA ALA A 249 -6.43 10.64 -0.16
C ALA A 249 -5.28 9.79 0.41
N ALA A 250 -5.30 9.50 1.72
CA ALA A 250 -4.28 8.66 2.34
C ALA A 250 -4.30 7.21 1.83
N ASN A 251 -5.46 6.73 1.37
CA ASN A 251 -5.65 5.34 0.96
C ASN A 251 -5.72 5.12 -0.56
N ASN A 252 -5.69 6.19 -1.38
CA ASN A 252 -5.81 6.10 -2.84
C ASN A 252 -4.89 7.12 -3.49
N TRP A 253 -4.31 6.76 -4.62
CA TRP A 253 -3.54 7.68 -5.44
C TRP A 253 -4.43 8.56 -6.31
N VAL A 254 -5.46 7.98 -6.92
CA VAL A 254 -6.46 8.73 -7.71
C VAL A 254 -7.76 8.80 -6.91
N LEU A 255 -8.24 10.02 -6.67
CA LEU A 255 -9.58 10.27 -6.14
C LEU A 255 -10.54 10.54 -7.30
N ALA A 256 -11.66 9.80 -7.31
CA ALA A 256 -12.73 10.00 -8.28
C ALA A 256 -14.05 10.23 -7.53
N PHE A 257 -14.64 11.41 -7.72
CA PHE A 257 -15.93 11.78 -7.16
C PHE A 257 -16.98 11.84 -8.26
N ASP A 258 -18.13 11.22 -8.03
CA ASP A 258 -19.23 11.15 -8.97
C ASP A 258 -20.52 11.69 -8.34
N ASN A 259 -21.44 12.12 -9.20
CA ASN A 259 -22.71 12.71 -8.83
C ASN A 259 -22.58 13.93 -7.90
N LEU A 260 -21.60 14.79 -8.19
CA LEU A 260 -21.48 16.10 -7.53
C LEU A 260 -22.54 17.05 -8.13
N SER A 261 -23.55 17.39 -7.33
CA SER A 261 -24.54 18.41 -7.69
C SER A 261 -24.00 19.84 -7.61
N GLY A 262 -22.84 20.02 -6.99
CA GLY A 262 -22.09 21.26 -6.87
C GLY A 262 -20.80 21.03 -6.09
N LEU A 263 -19.97 22.07 -5.99
CA LEU A 263 -18.74 22.04 -5.21
C LEU A 263 -18.88 23.04 -4.06
N SER A 264 -18.93 22.56 -2.81
CA SER A 264 -18.91 23.45 -1.65
C SER A 264 -17.55 24.16 -1.55
N GLY A 265 -17.53 25.36 -0.95
CA GLY A 265 -16.28 26.13 -0.77
C GLY A 265 -15.20 25.32 -0.05
N TRP A 266 -15.55 24.64 1.05
CA TRP A 266 -14.61 23.79 1.78
C TRP A 266 -14.03 22.64 0.92
N LEU A 267 -14.85 22.04 0.05
CA LEU A 267 -14.40 20.93 -0.79
C LEU A 267 -13.51 21.45 -1.92
N SER A 268 -13.85 22.60 -2.50
CA SER A 268 -13.00 23.30 -3.46
C SER A 268 -11.62 23.58 -2.89
N ASP A 269 -11.57 24.21 -1.70
CA ASP A 269 -10.31 24.55 -1.03
C ASP A 269 -9.54 23.29 -0.63
N GLY A 270 -10.23 22.27 -0.14
CA GLY A 270 -9.63 20.98 0.22
C GLY A 270 -8.99 20.26 -0.97
N LEU A 271 -9.68 20.23 -2.12
CA LEU A 271 -9.14 19.64 -3.36
C LEU A 271 -7.95 20.44 -3.88
N CYS A 272 -8.01 21.78 -3.84
CA CYS A 272 -6.88 22.63 -4.23
C CYS A 272 -5.65 22.38 -3.34
N ARG A 273 -5.83 22.32 -2.01
CA ARG A 273 -4.73 22.01 -1.08
C ARG A 273 -4.14 20.62 -1.30
N LEU A 274 -4.97 19.63 -1.62
CA LEU A 274 -4.50 18.27 -1.94
C LEU A 274 -3.75 18.18 -3.27
N ALA A 275 -4.14 18.98 -4.25
CA ALA A 275 -3.56 18.97 -5.57
C ALA A 275 -2.30 19.86 -5.69
N SER A 276 -2.05 20.74 -4.72
CA SER A 276 -0.91 21.67 -4.74
C SER A 276 0.42 21.01 -4.36
#